data_AF-A0A537W7K0-F1
#
_entry.id   AF-A0A537W7K0-F1
#
_cell.length_a   1.000
_cell.length_b   1.000
_cell.length_c   1.000
_cell.angle_alpha   90.00
_cell.angle_beta   90.00
_cell.angle_gamma   90.00
#
_symmetry.space_group_name_H-M   'P 1'
#
loop_
_entity.id
_entity.type
_entity.pdbx_description
1 polymer ?
#
loop_
_entity_poly.entity_id
_entity_poly.type
_entity_poly.pdbx_seq_one_letter_code
_entity_poly.pdbx_strand_id
1 'polypeptide(L)'
;MHRIAVLATSALLALPAAGAARAREGPSFAFGRIGGNIVPFRVEIRADGTLERSGPVRLAHPDARLSLQRLAGLVRFARTQRFWSLPQRIRCRGSLPDYAYLFVTIRTADKTRTVMVRGGCNAPFSRVYTGLAAAAAVLR
;
A
#
# COMPACT_ATOMS: atom_id res chain seq x y z
N MET A 1 -22.21 -62.95 -32.83
CA MET A 1 -22.26 -62.25 -31.53
C MET A 1 -20.95 -61.50 -31.34
N HIS A 2 -21.05 -60.20 -31.06
CA HIS A 2 -19.97 -59.21 -31.05
C HIS A 2 -19.19 -59.23 -29.73
N ARG A 3 -17.84 -59.17 -29.75
CA ARG A 3 -17.02 -58.54 -28.69
C ARG A 3 -15.68 -58.04 -29.26
N ILE A 4 -15.57 -56.75 -29.52
CA ILE A 4 -14.32 -56.02 -29.76
C ILE A 4 -13.87 -55.47 -28.40
N ALA A 5 -12.68 -55.88 -27.93
CA ALA A 5 -12.07 -55.34 -26.71
C ALA A 5 -11.26 -54.09 -27.06
N VAL A 6 -11.66 -52.94 -26.55
CA VAL A 6 -10.94 -51.67 -26.68
C VAL A 6 -9.96 -51.53 -25.51
N LEU A 7 -8.66 -51.59 -25.80
CA LEU A 7 -7.60 -51.27 -24.86
C LEU A 7 -7.42 -49.75 -24.81
N ALA A 8 -7.81 -49.14 -23.68
CA ALA A 8 -7.61 -47.72 -23.41
C ALA A 8 -6.19 -47.48 -22.87
N THR A 9 -5.32 -46.87 -23.67
CA THR A 9 -3.99 -46.40 -23.26
C THR A 9 -4.10 -45.08 -22.52
N SER A 10 -3.86 -45.09 -21.21
CA SER A 10 -3.79 -43.88 -20.38
C SER A 10 -2.45 -43.18 -20.60
N ALA A 11 -2.46 -42.06 -21.34
CA ALA A 11 -1.31 -41.16 -21.44
C ALA A 11 -1.21 -40.30 -20.16
N LEU A 12 -0.19 -40.56 -19.34
CA LEU A 12 0.21 -39.71 -18.22
C LEU A 12 0.78 -38.39 -18.74
N LEU A 13 -0.02 -37.32 -18.65
CA LEU A 13 0.43 -35.95 -18.85
C LEU A 13 1.31 -35.53 -17.66
N ALA A 14 2.63 -35.53 -17.85
CA ALA A 14 3.58 -34.91 -16.95
C ALA A 14 3.42 -33.38 -17.01
N LEU A 15 2.73 -32.80 -16.03
CA LEU A 15 2.69 -31.36 -15.82
C LEU A 15 4.06 -30.89 -15.30
N PRO A 16 4.77 -29.98 -15.98
CA PRO A 16 5.91 -29.34 -15.35
C PRO A 16 5.37 -28.50 -14.19
N ALA A 17 5.80 -28.82 -12.97
CA ALA A 17 5.65 -27.95 -11.81
C ALA A 17 6.51 -26.70 -12.04
N ALA A 18 6.02 -25.79 -12.89
CA ALA A 18 6.51 -24.43 -12.96
C ALA A 18 6.13 -23.81 -11.61
N GLY A 19 7.08 -23.84 -10.67
CA GLY A 19 7.03 -23.02 -9.48
C GLY A 19 6.86 -21.59 -9.97
N ALA A 20 5.64 -21.06 -9.90
CA ALA A 20 5.37 -19.65 -10.13
C ALA A 20 6.21 -18.91 -9.10
N ALA A 21 7.38 -18.43 -9.52
CA ALA A 21 8.13 -17.45 -8.76
C ALA A 21 7.15 -16.30 -8.56
N ARG A 22 6.55 -16.21 -7.35
CA ARG A 22 5.78 -15.04 -6.97
C ARG A 22 6.71 -13.86 -7.21
N ALA A 23 6.41 -13.07 -8.25
CA ALA A 23 7.11 -11.82 -8.49
C ALA A 23 7.15 -11.11 -7.14
N ARG A 24 8.35 -10.88 -6.61
CA ARG A 24 8.51 -10.29 -5.29
C ARG A 24 8.05 -8.85 -5.42
N GLU A 25 6.77 -8.61 -5.19
CA GLU A 25 6.17 -7.29 -5.28
C GLU A 25 6.98 -6.35 -4.38
N GLY A 26 7.53 -5.30 -4.98
CA GLY A 26 8.20 -4.23 -4.25
C GLY A 26 7.26 -3.58 -3.23
N PRO A 27 7.78 -2.79 -2.28
CA PRO A 27 6.93 -2.13 -1.30
C PRO A 27 6.00 -1.11 -1.97
N SER A 28 4.76 -1.03 -1.50
CA SER A 28 3.79 -0.04 -1.93
C SER A 28 3.22 0.73 -0.74
N PHE A 29 2.72 1.92 -1.02
CA PHE A 29 2.28 2.88 -0.01
C PHE A 29 0.95 3.47 -0.45
N ALA A 30 0.04 3.67 0.49
CA ALA A 30 -1.16 4.47 0.27
C ALA A 30 -1.36 5.40 1.45
N PHE A 31 -1.71 6.64 1.18
CA PHE A 31 -2.00 7.61 2.24
C PHE A 31 -3.07 8.59 1.79
N GLY A 32 -3.68 9.26 2.75
CA GLY A 32 -4.71 10.25 2.44
C GLY A 32 -5.61 10.52 3.63
N ARG A 33 -6.86 10.88 3.32
CA ARG A 33 -7.87 11.25 4.30
C ARG A 33 -9.16 10.47 4.04
N ILE A 34 -9.80 9.99 5.11
CA ILE A 34 -11.03 9.19 5.05
C ILE A 34 -11.96 9.44 6.25
N GLY A 35 -13.27 9.33 6.01
CA GLY A 35 -14.31 9.44 7.03
C GLY A 35 -14.56 10.87 7.51
N GLY A 36 -15.44 11.02 8.50
CA GLY A 36 -15.94 12.33 8.91
C GLY A 36 -16.77 12.99 7.81
N ASN A 37 -16.91 14.32 7.88
CA ASN A 37 -17.63 15.11 6.89
C ASN A 37 -16.70 15.78 5.86
N ILE A 38 -15.41 15.42 5.86
CA ILE A 38 -14.42 16.01 4.93
C ILE A 38 -14.27 15.12 3.70
N VAL A 39 -14.26 15.74 2.52
CA VAL A 39 -14.07 15.03 1.24
C VAL A 39 -12.79 14.17 1.30
N PRO A 40 -12.90 12.85 1.06
CA PRO A 40 -11.78 11.93 1.13
C PRO A 40 -10.87 12.09 -0.08
N PHE A 41 -9.59 11.81 0.11
CA PHE A 41 -8.64 11.66 -0.98
C PHE A 41 -7.65 10.54 -0.64
N ARG A 42 -7.01 10.03 -1.68
CA ARG A 42 -6.02 8.96 -1.59
C ARG A 42 -4.91 9.21 -2.60
N VAL A 43 -3.69 8.93 -2.19
CA VAL A 43 -2.51 8.84 -3.05
C VAL A 43 -1.90 7.46 -2.85
N GLU A 44 -1.57 6.78 -3.93
CA GLU A 44 -0.90 5.49 -3.93
C GLU A 44 0.45 5.60 -4.63
N ILE A 45 1.47 5.01 -4.02
CA ILE A 45 2.80 4.79 -4.59
C ILE A 45 2.90 3.28 -4.80
N ARG A 46 2.78 2.84 -6.05
CA ARG A 46 2.81 1.43 -6.43
C ARG A 46 4.21 0.84 -6.31
N ALA A 47 4.29 -0.49 -6.35
CA ALA A 47 5.54 -1.24 -6.21
C ALA A 47 6.57 -0.96 -7.33
N ASP A 48 6.09 -0.52 -8.49
CA ASP A 48 6.89 -0.08 -9.64
C ASP A 48 7.26 1.42 -9.57
N GLY A 49 6.81 2.12 -8.52
CA GLY A 49 7.04 3.54 -8.31
C GLY A 49 6.02 4.46 -8.97
N THR A 50 5.02 3.92 -9.69
CA THR A 50 3.95 4.72 -10.29
C THR A 50 3.08 5.38 -9.22
N LEU A 51 2.71 6.64 -9.47
CA LEU A 51 1.83 7.41 -8.60
C LEU A 51 0.38 7.35 -9.11
N GLU A 52 -0.54 7.05 -8.21
CA GLU A 52 -1.98 7.15 -8.47
C GLU A 52 -2.65 8.02 -7.42
N ARG A 53 -3.80 8.58 -7.77
CA ARG A 53 -4.56 9.44 -6.87
C ARG A 53 -6.05 9.41 -7.16
N SER A 54 -6.83 9.67 -6.12
CA SER A 54 -8.27 9.90 -6.22
C SER A 54 -8.73 10.96 -5.22
N GLY A 55 -9.81 11.65 -5.55
CA GLY A 55 -10.33 12.77 -4.76
C GLY A 55 -9.59 14.10 -4.99
N PRO A 56 -9.85 15.13 -4.17
CA PRO A 56 -9.31 16.48 -4.34
C PRO A 56 -7.86 16.57 -3.86
N VAL A 57 -6.94 15.95 -4.60
CA VAL A 57 -5.49 16.01 -4.36
C VAL A 57 -4.74 16.27 -5.65
N ARG A 58 -3.75 17.17 -5.61
CA ARG A 58 -2.90 17.53 -6.75
C ARG A 58 -1.46 17.11 -6.46
N LEU A 59 -0.82 16.55 -7.47
CA LEU A 59 0.60 16.22 -7.47
C LEU A 59 1.31 17.22 -8.39
N ALA A 60 2.48 17.72 -8.00
CA ALA A 60 3.28 18.59 -8.85
C ALA A 60 3.73 17.87 -10.14
N HIS A 61 3.99 16.56 -10.02
CA HIS A 61 4.46 15.72 -11.12
C HIS A 61 3.62 14.44 -11.18
N PRO A 62 2.40 14.49 -11.74
CA PRO A 62 1.46 13.36 -11.69
C PRO A 62 1.95 12.11 -12.44
N ASP A 63 2.79 12.28 -13.46
CA ASP A 63 3.33 11.19 -14.28
C ASP A 63 4.74 10.73 -13.82
N ALA A 64 5.27 11.36 -12.77
CA ALA A 64 6.57 10.97 -12.23
C ALA A 64 6.52 9.58 -11.60
N ARG A 65 7.64 8.88 -11.69
CA ARG A 65 7.84 7.58 -11.04
C ARG A 65 8.94 7.68 -9.99
N LEU A 66 8.69 7.06 -8.84
CA LEU A 66 9.71 6.92 -7.80
C LEU A 66 10.63 5.75 -8.16
N SER A 67 11.94 5.94 -8.04
CA SER A 67 12.88 4.84 -8.21
C SER A 67 12.69 3.78 -7.11
N LEU A 68 13.04 2.53 -7.41
CA LEU A 68 13.00 1.43 -6.44
C LEU A 68 13.87 1.73 -5.20
N GLN A 69 15.00 2.42 -5.38
CA GLN A 69 15.85 2.87 -4.28
C GLN A 69 15.10 3.84 -3.36
N ARG A 70 14.29 4.73 -3.92
CA ARG A 70 13.46 5.67 -3.15
C ARG A 70 12.35 4.94 -2.40
N LEU A 71 11.72 3.95 -3.02
CA LEU A 71 10.73 3.09 -2.34
C LEU A 71 11.35 2.34 -1.15
N ALA A 72 12.54 1.73 -1.33
CA ALA A 72 13.28 1.10 -0.25
C ALA A 72 13.67 2.11 0.85
N GLY A 73 14.01 3.34 0.47
CA GLY A 73 14.26 4.45 1.40
C GLY A 73 13.03 4.80 2.25
N LEU A 74 11.84 4.83 1.66
CA LEU A 74 10.58 5.08 2.37
C LEU A 74 10.28 3.97 3.40
N VAL A 75 10.55 2.69 3.07
CA VAL A 75 10.43 1.59 4.04
C VAL A 75 11.39 1.81 5.21
N ARG A 76 12.67 2.10 4.94
CA ARG A 76 13.66 2.37 6.00
C ARG A 76 13.23 3.56 6.86
N PHE A 77 12.76 4.64 6.26
CA PHE A 77 12.25 5.80 6.97
C PHE A 77 11.06 5.45 7.88
N ALA A 78 10.08 4.69 7.39
CA ALA A 78 8.98 4.23 8.22
C ALA A 78 9.45 3.36 9.40
N ARG A 79 10.53 2.60 9.23
CA ARG A 79 11.12 1.78 10.32
C ARG A 79 11.74 2.68 11.40
N THR A 80 12.45 3.74 11.02
CA THR A 80 13.01 4.70 12.00
C THR A 80 11.92 5.43 12.78
N GLN A 81 10.73 5.59 12.20
CA GLN A 81 9.56 6.14 12.90
C GLN A 81 8.78 5.11 13.71
N ARG A 82 9.25 3.86 13.82
CA ARG A 82 8.56 2.76 14.52
C ARG A 82 7.10 2.59 14.05
N PHE A 83 6.83 2.87 12.76
CA PHE A 83 5.47 2.91 12.21
C PHE A 83 4.68 1.63 12.49
N TRP A 84 5.36 0.50 12.42
CA TRP A 84 4.78 -0.81 12.63
C TRP A 84 4.40 -1.14 14.08
N SER A 85 4.90 -0.37 15.04
CA SER A 85 4.58 -0.50 16.47
C SER A 85 3.46 0.46 16.89
N LEU A 86 3.02 1.37 16.00
CA LEU A 86 1.93 2.29 16.30
C LEU A 86 0.59 1.55 16.44
N PRO A 87 -0.31 1.99 17.33
CA PRO A 87 -1.69 1.53 17.33
C PRO A 87 -2.33 1.69 15.95
N GLN A 88 -3.19 0.74 15.54
CA GLN A 88 -3.86 0.82 14.23
C GLN A 88 -4.78 2.04 14.10
N ARG A 89 -5.39 2.48 15.21
CA ARG A 89 -6.23 3.67 15.27
C ARG A 89 -5.77 4.52 16.45
N ILE A 90 -5.47 5.78 16.18
CA ILE A 90 -5.08 6.77 17.18
C ILE A 90 -6.11 7.90 17.13
N ARG A 91 -6.72 8.19 18.27
CA ARG A 91 -7.63 9.31 18.44
C ARG A 91 -6.98 10.31 19.38
N CYS A 92 -6.66 11.48 18.86
CA CYS A 92 -6.06 12.52 19.67
C CYS A 92 -7.13 13.20 20.54
N ARG A 93 -6.76 13.52 21.78
CA ARG A 93 -7.64 14.31 22.64
C ARG A 93 -7.95 15.66 21.99
N GLY A 94 -9.19 16.12 22.11
CA GLY A 94 -9.65 17.37 21.51
C GLY A 94 -9.99 17.28 20.02
N SER A 95 -9.84 16.13 19.36
CA SER A 95 -10.36 15.95 17.99
C SER A 95 -11.87 15.68 18.04
N LEU A 96 -12.67 16.54 17.40
CA LEU A 96 -14.11 16.34 17.29
C LEU A 96 -14.44 15.10 16.42
N PRO A 97 -15.61 14.47 16.61
CA PRO A 97 -15.95 13.20 15.94
C PRO A 97 -16.16 13.33 14.42
N ASP A 98 -16.44 14.53 13.93
CA ASP A 98 -16.61 14.94 12.53
C ASP A 98 -15.29 15.09 11.76
N TYR A 99 -14.14 15.16 12.45
CA TYR A 99 -12.83 15.15 11.80
C TYR A 99 -12.56 13.83 11.08
N ALA A 100 -12.10 13.95 9.84
CA ALA A 100 -11.59 12.83 9.09
C ALA A 100 -10.34 12.22 9.74
N TYR A 101 -10.12 10.93 9.48
CA TYR A 101 -8.84 10.31 9.75
C TYR A 101 -7.86 10.62 8.63
N LEU A 102 -6.61 10.91 8.97
CA LEU A 102 -5.49 10.64 8.09
C LEU A 102 -5.16 9.16 8.17
N PHE A 103 -4.77 8.55 7.06
CA PHE A 103 -4.31 7.17 7.06
C PHE A 103 -3.00 7.02 6.30
N VAL A 104 -2.25 6.00 6.69
CA VAL A 104 -1.11 5.47 5.96
C VAL A 104 -1.22 3.95 5.95
N THR A 105 -1.08 3.35 4.77
CA THR A 105 -0.90 1.92 4.55
C THR A 105 0.48 1.72 3.95
N ILE A 106 1.26 0.81 4.54
CA ILE A 106 2.53 0.35 3.99
C ILE A 106 2.42 -1.14 3.76
N ARG A 107 2.65 -1.57 2.52
CA ARG A 107 2.77 -2.96 2.12
C ARG A 107 4.21 -3.25 1.73
N THR A 108 4.71 -4.38 2.19
CA THR A 108 6.02 -4.95 1.95
C THR A 108 5.81 -6.44 1.64
N ALA A 109 6.83 -7.13 1.16
CA ALA A 109 6.72 -8.54 0.79
C ALA A 109 6.19 -9.44 1.93
N ASP A 110 6.50 -9.10 3.18
CA ASP A 110 6.16 -9.87 4.38
C ASP A 110 4.94 -9.31 5.14
N LYS A 111 4.57 -8.05 4.90
CA LYS A 111 3.70 -7.32 5.82
C LYS A 111 2.88 -6.22 5.17
N THR A 112 1.63 -6.12 5.60
CA THR A 112 0.78 -4.94 5.40
C THR A 112 0.45 -4.31 6.75
N ARG A 113 0.56 -2.98 6.87
CA ARG A 113 0.11 -2.24 8.06
C ARG A 113 -0.60 -0.96 7.65
N THR A 114 -1.82 -0.81 8.14
CA THR A 114 -2.56 0.45 8.08
C THR A 114 -2.63 1.07 9.46
N VAL A 115 -2.32 2.37 9.53
CA VAL A 115 -2.47 3.20 10.72
C VAL A 115 -3.35 4.39 10.35
N MET A 116 -4.31 4.71 11.22
CA MET A 116 -5.22 5.83 11.05
C MET A 116 -5.11 6.76 12.27
N VAL A 117 -5.03 8.06 12.03
CA VAL A 117 -4.95 9.08 13.08
C VAL A 117 -6.01 10.14 12.86
N ARG A 118 -6.72 10.48 13.92
CA ARG A 118 -7.61 11.64 13.98
C ARG A 118 -7.00 12.68 14.89
N GLY A 119 -6.76 13.89 14.37
CA GLY A 119 -5.97 14.94 15.01
C GLY A 119 -4.47 14.84 14.72
N GLY A 120 -3.64 15.61 15.44
CA GLY A 120 -2.21 15.81 15.13
C GLY A 120 -1.21 15.37 16.21
N CYS A 121 -1.63 14.59 17.20
CA CYS A 121 -0.84 14.28 18.40
C CYS A 121 0.25 13.20 18.23
N ASN A 122 0.26 12.44 17.14
CA ASN A 122 1.22 11.35 16.96
C ASN A 122 2.35 11.75 15.99
N ALA A 123 3.44 12.27 16.54
CA ALA A 123 4.58 12.74 15.74
C ALA A 123 5.20 11.68 14.81
N PRO A 124 5.37 10.40 15.22
CA PRO A 124 5.88 9.38 14.31
C PRO A 124 4.98 9.15 13.09
N PHE A 125 3.65 9.07 13.28
CA PHE A 125 2.71 8.98 12.18
C PHE A 125 2.79 10.21 11.26
N SER A 126 2.76 11.42 11.84
CA SER A 126 2.82 12.68 11.08
C SER A 126 4.07 12.74 10.20
N ARG A 127 5.23 12.32 10.72
CA ARG A 127 6.49 12.27 9.95
C ARG A 127 6.41 11.30 8.77
N VAL A 128 5.85 10.09 8.96
CA VAL A 128 5.65 9.14 7.86
C VAL A 128 4.69 9.73 6.82
N TYR A 129 3.55 10.26 7.26
CA TYR A 129 2.56 10.86 6.36
C TYR A 129 3.15 12.00 5.52
N THR A 130 3.84 12.96 6.16
CA THR A 130 4.48 14.07 5.46
C THR A 130 5.63 13.60 4.56
N GLY A 131 6.41 12.61 4.97
CA GLY A 131 7.47 12.03 4.14
C GLY A 131 6.94 11.39 2.87
N LEU A 132 5.80 10.67 2.95
CA LEU A 132 5.12 10.12 1.78
C LEU A 132 4.54 11.21 0.89
N ALA A 133 3.88 12.21 1.47
CA ALA A 133 3.34 13.36 0.72
C ALA A 133 4.43 14.12 -0.03
N ALA A 134 5.59 14.36 0.60
CA ALA A 134 6.74 14.97 -0.04
C ALA A 134 7.34 14.08 -1.14
N ALA A 135 7.43 12.77 -0.91
CA ALA A 135 7.94 11.84 -1.91
C ALA A 135 7.06 11.77 -3.17
N ALA A 136 5.74 11.91 -3.02
CA ALA A 136 4.77 11.98 -4.10
C ALA A 136 4.56 13.41 -4.66
N ALA A 137 5.30 14.40 -4.14
CA ALA A 137 5.18 15.82 -4.51
C ALA A 137 3.73 16.36 -4.44
N VAL A 138 3.01 16.02 -3.36
CA VAL A 138 1.65 16.55 -3.11
C VAL A 138 1.71 18.05 -2.89
N LEU A 139 0.88 18.79 -3.63
CA LEU A 139 0.73 20.25 -3.49
C LEU A 139 -0.15 20.56 -2.25
N ARG A 140 0.27 21.54 -1.47
CA ARG A 140 -0.44 22.03 -0.27
C ARG A 140 -1.31 23.22 -0.61
#